data_AF-A0A2V5UPP4-F1
#
_entry.id   AF-A0A2V5UPP4-F1
#
_cell.length_a   1.000
_cell.length_b   1.000
_cell.length_c   1.000
_cell.angle_alpha   90.00
_cell.angle_beta   90.00
_cell.angle_gamma   90.00
#
_symmetry.space_group_name_H-M   'P 1'
#
loop_
_entity.id
_entity.type
_entity.pdbx_description
1 polymer ?
#
loop_
_entity_poly.entity_id
_entity_poly.type
_entity_poly.pdbx_seq_one_letter_code
_entity_poly.pdbx_strand_id
1 'polypeptide(L)' 'MRLHNVPSPHWQKGFFDHVLRSGESYSRKWDYVRENPVRAGLVMDWREWPFLGEIFDLEFRDDRF' A
#
# COMPACT_ATOMS: atom_id res chain seq x y z
N MET A 1 -14.89 -11.79 -6.69
CA MET A 1 -14.81 -10.31 -6.81
C MET A 1 -15.77 -9.72 -7.88
N ARG A 2 -16.90 -10.38 -8.20
CA ARG A 2 -17.99 -9.84 -9.03
C ARG A 2 -19.32 -9.74 -8.24
N LEU A 3 -19.23 -9.74 -6.91
CA LEU A 3 -20.36 -10.03 -6.02
C LEU A 3 -21.29 -8.82 -5.76
N HIS A 4 -21.02 -7.63 -6.31
CA HIS A 4 -21.72 -6.39 -5.92
C HIS A 4 -22.46 -5.65 -7.04
N ASN A 5 -22.72 -6.26 -8.20
CA ASN A 5 -23.45 -5.63 -9.32
C ASN A 5 -22.92 -4.22 -9.68
N VAL A 6 -21.62 -3.98 -9.48
CA VAL A 6 -20.97 -2.69 -9.78
C VAL A 6 -20.78 -2.62 -11.29
N PRO A 7 -21.38 -1.64 -11.99
CA PRO A 7 -21.19 -1.51 -13.43
C PRO A 7 -19.74 -1.13 -13.75
N SER A 8 -19.25 -1.59 -14.90
CA SER A 8 -17.91 -1.23 -15.39
C SER A 8 -17.79 0.27 -15.67
N PRO A 9 -16.59 0.87 -15.56
CA PRO A 9 -15.30 0.20 -15.30
C PRO A 9 -14.99 0.03 -13.80
N HIS A 10 -14.40 -1.11 -13.43
CA HIS A 10 -13.97 -1.36 -12.06
C HIS A 10 -12.65 -0.66 -11.69
N TRP A 11 -11.86 -0.31 -12.69
CA TRP A 11 -10.56 0.33 -12.54
C TRP A 11 -10.61 1.76 -13.04
N GLN A 12 -10.04 2.68 -12.27
CA GLN A 12 -9.76 4.03 -12.75
C GLN A 12 -8.69 3.96 -13.85
N LYS A 13 -8.85 4.75 -14.92
CA LYS A 13 -7.84 4.85 -15.98
C LYS A 13 -6.58 5.53 -15.45
N GLY A 14 -5.43 4.90 -15.68
CA GLY A 14 -4.13 5.37 -15.18
C GLY A 14 -3.80 4.80 -13.79
N PHE A 15 -2.61 5.12 -13.30
CA PHE A 15 -2.14 4.73 -11.98
C PHE A 15 -1.06 5.71 -11.51
N PHE A 16 -0.72 5.64 -10.23
CA PHE A 16 0.43 6.33 -9.67
C PHE A 16 1.55 5.33 -9.42
N ASP A 17 2.70 5.55 -10.04
CA ASP A 17 3.94 4.82 -9.78
C ASP A 17 5.02 5.74 -9.20
N HIS A 18 5.78 5.20 -8.25
CA HIS A 18 6.93 5.90 -7.68
C HIS A 18 8.04 4.91 -7.34
N VAL A 19 9.20 5.10 -7.95
CA VAL A 19 10.38 4.23 -7.74
C VAL A 19 11.14 4.66 -6.48
N LEU A 20 11.27 3.74 -5.53
CA LEU A 20 12.07 3.94 -4.32
C LEU A 20 13.54 3.60 -4.63
N ARG A 21 14.44 4.58 -4.50
CA ARG A 21 15.86 4.46 -4.90
C ARG A 21 16.84 4.33 -3.73
N SER A 22 16.38 4.34 -2.49
CA SER A 22 17.22 4.19 -1.30
C SER A 22 16.51 3.43 -0.19
N GLY A 23 17.26 2.67 0.62
CA GLY A 23 16.70 1.87 1.73
C GLY A 23 16.01 2.73 2.80
N GLU A 24 16.52 3.92 3.08
CA GLU A 24 15.88 4.90 4.00
C GLU A 24 14.53 5.43 3.48
N SER A 25 14.25 5.25 2.18
CA SER A 25 12.97 5.59 1.56
C SER A 25 11.93 4.47 1.73
N TYR A 26 12.39 3.22 1.90
CA TYR A 26 11.51 2.05 1.94
C TYR A 26 10.69 1.97 3.24
N SER A 27 11.36 2.01 4.40
CA SER A 27 10.68 1.92 5.71
C SER A 27 9.66 3.04 5.92
N ARG A 28 10.03 4.28 5.58
CA ARG A 28 9.13 5.44 5.65
C ARG A 28 7.92 5.33 4.73
N LYS A 29 8.05 4.66 3.58
CA LYS A 29 6.91 4.45 2.69
C LYS A 29 5.93 3.42 3.26
N TRP A 30 6.44 2.42 3.97
CA TRP A 30 5.60 1.47 4.69
C TRP A 30 4.73 2.15 5.74
N ASP A 31 5.29 3.10 6.50
CA ASP A 31 4.51 3.91 7.44
C ASP A 31 3.34 4.63 6.75
N TYR A 32 3.57 5.19 5.55
CA TYR A 32 2.50 5.81 4.77
C TYR A 32 1.39 4.82 4.38
N VAL A 33 1.76 3.62 3.91
CA VAL A 33 0.79 2.61 3.46
C VAL A 33 -0.07 2.14 4.62
N ARG A 34 0.53 1.84 5.78
CA ARG A 34 -0.23 1.35 6.94
C ARG A 34 -1.12 2.43 7.56
N GLU A 35 -0.72 3.69 7.54
CA GLU A 35 -1.51 4.80 8.11
C GLU A 35 -2.62 5.29 7.18
N ASN A 36 -2.63 4.88 5.90
CA ASN A 36 -3.61 5.34 4.92
C ASN A 36 -5.09 5.06 5.31
N PRO A 37 -5.46 3.91 5.91
CA PRO A 37 -6.82 3.67 6.40
C PRO A 37 -7.26 4.68 7.47
N VAL A 38 -6.35 5.09 8.37
CA VAL A 38 -6.63 6.11 9.40
C VAL A 38 -6.82 7.47 8.73
N ARG A 39 -5.94 7.83 7.81
CA ARG A 39 -6.04 9.09 7.03
C ARG A 39 -7.33 9.16 6.21
N ALA A 40 -7.83 8.03 5.73
CA ALA A 40 -9.09 7.91 5.00
C ALA A 40 -10.33 7.85 5.92
N GLY A 41 -10.14 7.79 7.24
CA GLY A 41 -11.22 7.72 8.24
C GLY A 41 -11.92 6.36 8.30
N LEU A 42 -11.26 5.28 7.85
CA LEU A 42 -11.83 3.94 7.80
C LEU A 42 -11.70 3.20 9.15
N VAL A 43 -10.65 3.51 9.91
CA VAL A 43 -10.36 2.99 11.27
C VAL A 43 -9.71 4.08 12.12
N MET A 44 -9.77 3.95 13.45
CA MET A 44 -9.13 4.90 14.37
C MET A 44 -7.65 4.57 14.57
N ASP A 45 -7.31 3.29 14.48
CA ASP A 45 -5.95 2.79 14.54
C ASP A 45 -5.64 1.89 13.34
N TRP A 46 -4.48 2.06 12.71
CA TRP A 46 -4.11 1.27 11.53
C TRP A 46 -4.08 -0.25 11.81
N ARG A 47 -3.82 -0.64 13.06
CA ARG A 47 -3.78 -2.06 13.50
C ARG A 47 -5.16 -2.73 13.45
N GLU A 48 -6.24 -1.95 13.39
CA GLU A 48 -7.61 -2.44 13.28
C GLU A 48 -8.00 -2.75 11.83
N TRP A 49 -7.17 -2.40 10.85
CA TRP A 49 -7.51 -2.56 9.44
C TRP A 49 -7.41 -4.02 8.96
N PRO A 50 -8.50 -4.72 8.64
CA PRO A 50 -8.45 -6.17 8.36
C PRO A 50 -7.77 -6.54 7.04
N PHE A 51 -7.51 -5.54 6.18
CA PHE A 51 -6.87 -5.72 4.88
C PHE A 51 -5.43 -5.20 4.87
N LEU A 52 -4.79 -5.10 6.04
CA LEU A 52 -3.37 -4.80 6.19
C LEU A 52 -2.53 -6.07 5.99
N GLY A 53 -1.29 -5.94 5.52
CA GLY A 53 -0.34 -7.05 5.40
C GLY A 53 0.58 -6.95 4.20
N GLU A 54 1.53 -7.88 4.13
CA GLU A 54 2.45 -8.05 3.01
C GLU A 54 2.42 -9.49 2.50
N ILE A 55 2.67 -9.69 1.21
CA ILE A 55 2.73 -11.04 0.63
C ILE A 55 4.16 -11.59 0.77
N PHE A 56 5.15 -10.72 0.65
CA PHE A 56 6.56 -11.02 0.82
C PHE A 56 7.25 -9.83 1.48
N ASP A 57 8.17 -10.11 2.40
CA ASP A 57 9.06 -9.09 2.95
C ASP A 57 9.96 -8.58 1.82
N LEU A 58 9.84 -7.29 1.48
CA LEU A 58 10.73 -6.67 0.51
C LEU A 58 11.88 -6.02 1.27
N GLU A 59 12.96 -6.78 1.44
CA GLU A 59 14.20 -6.23 1.95
C GLU A 59 14.86 -5.35 0.90
N PHE A 60 15.27 -4.13 1.30
CA PHE A 60 16.16 -3.35 0.46
C PHE A 60 17.53 -4.04 0.42
N ARG A 61 17.86 -4.66 -0.72
CA ARG A 61 19.20 -5.17 -0.98
C ARG A 61 20.04 -4.05 -1.58
N ASP A 62 21.09 -3.65 -0.86
CA ASP A 62 22.12 -2.80 -1.45
C ASP A 62 23.04 -3.70 -2.26
N ASP A 63 22.77 -3.83 -3.56
CA ASP A 63 23.59 -4.64 -4.48
C ASP A 63 24.99 -4.02 -4.73
N ARG A 64 25.35 -2.97 -3.98
CA ARG A 64 26.67 -2.36 -3.98
C ARG A 64 27.60 -3.04 -2.98
N PHE A 65 27.81 -4.36 -3.10
CA PHE A 65 29.07 -5.08 -2.80
C PHE A 65 28.96 -6.53 -3.30
#